data_AF-A0A511YN61-F1
#
_entry.id   AF-A0A511YN61-F1
#
_cell.length_a   1.000
_cell.length_b   1.000
_cell.length_c   1.000
_cell.angle_alpha   90.00
_cell.angle_beta   90.00
_cell.angle_gamma   90.00
#
_symmetry.space_group_name_H-M   'P 1'
#
loop_
_entity.id
_entity.type
_entity.pdbx_description
1 polymer ?
#
loop_
_entity_poly.entity_id
_entity_poly.type
_entity_poly.pdbx_seq_one_letter_code
_entity_poly.pdbx_strand_id
1 'polypeptide(L)' 'MKNSNLKNARKLNREAQKQITGGDKVLVCSASGCYNDYISDGQGNCVVPPCAPPNLGTEVKNANGRWQCCY' A
#
# COMPACT_ATOMS: atom_id res chain seq x y z
N MET A 1 -9.88 -29.87 24.09
CA MET A 1 -9.08 -28.65 23.93
C MET A 1 -7.87 -29.00 23.07
N LYS A 2 -7.63 -28.26 21.98
CA LYS A 2 -6.65 -28.65 20.94
C LYS A 2 -5.26 -28.12 21.33
N ASN A 3 -4.30 -29.03 21.51
CA ASN A 3 -2.93 -28.73 21.93
C ASN A 3 -2.12 -28.05 20.82
N SER A 4 -1.79 -26.77 20.99
CA SER A 4 -0.85 -26.05 20.12
C SER A 4 0.60 -26.39 20.51
N ASN A 5 1.21 -27.37 19.83
CA ASN A 5 2.64 -27.69 19.95
C ASN A 5 3.48 -26.66 19.16
N LEU A 6 3.72 -25.47 19.72
CA LEU A 6 4.65 -24.48 19.18
C LEU A 6 6.08 -24.78 19.68
N LYS A 7 6.73 -25.82 19.14
CA LYS A 7 8.10 -26.22 19.53
C LYS A 7 9.20 -25.21 19.18
N ASN A 8 8.89 -24.12 18.44
CA ASN A 8 9.86 -23.13 17.99
C ASN A 8 9.39 -21.67 18.14
N ALA A 9 8.45 -21.38 19.05
CA ALA A 9 8.10 -19.99 19.35
C ALA A 9 9.19 -19.38 20.27
N ARG A 10 10.31 -18.96 19.68
CA ARG A 10 11.29 -18.11 20.37
C ARG A 10 10.61 -16.78 20.68
N LYS A 11 10.33 -16.52 21.95
CA LYS A 11 9.86 -15.22 22.44
C LYS A 11 10.83 -14.16 21.95
N LEU A 12 10.36 -13.25 21.09
CA LEU A 12 11.20 -12.16 20.61
C LEU A 12 11.74 -11.38 21.82
N ASN A 13 13.03 -11.06 21.79
CA ASN A 13 13.64 -10.24 22.82
C ASN A 13 12.95 -8.86 22.86
N ARG A 14 12.85 -8.23 24.03
CA ARG A 14 12.10 -6.97 24.25
C ARG A 14 12.56 -5.85 23.31
N GLU A 15 13.82 -5.88 22.90
CA GLU A 15 14.42 -4.93 21.95
C GLU A 15 14.00 -5.18 20.50
N ALA A 16 13.82 -6.44 20.10
CA ALA A 16 13.29 -6.80 18.79
C ALA A 16 11.79 -6.47 18.68
N GLN A 17 11.03 -6.62 19.78
CA GLN A 17 9.64 -6.12 19.84
C GLN A 17 9.56 -4.60 19.71
N LYS A 18 10.54 -3.84 20.21
CA LYS A 18 10.58 -2.38 20.02
C LYS A 18 10.76 -1.99 18.54
N GLN A 19 11.41 -2.80 17.72
CA GLN A 19 11.49 -2.56 16.27
C GLN A 19 10.21 -2.96 15.51
N ILE A 20 9.36 -3.79 16.10
CA ILE A 20 7.99 -4.08 15.64
C ILE A 20 7.00 -3.10 16.30
N THR A 21 7.48 -2.04 16.96
CA THR A 21 6.62 -0.87 17.14
C THR A 21 6.49 -0.30 15.75
N GLY A 22 5.39 -0.66 15.08
CA GLY A 22 4.95 -0.03 13.85
C GLY A 22 4.83 1.45 14.16
N GLY A 23 5.92 2.18 13.94
CA GLY A 23 5.85 3.62 13.80
C GLY A 23 4.84 3.82 12.71
N ASP A 24 3.75 4.49 13.05
CA ASP A 24 2.72 4.92 12.13
C ASP A 24 3.42 5.82 11.11
N LYS A 25 4.04 5.20 10.10
CA LYS A 25 4.41 5.88 8.88
C LYS A 25 3.05 6.17 8.29
N VAL A 26 2.49 7.32 8.66
CA VAL A 26 1.46 7.97 7.88
C VAL A 26 2.07 8.06 6.50
N LEU A 27 1.74 7.09 5.66
CA LEU A 27 2.25 7.03 4.31
C LEU A 27 1.49 8.12 3.58
N VAL A 28 2.07 9.32 3.58
CA VAL A 28 1.51 10.47 2.90
C VAL A 28 1.39 10.12 1.42
N CYS A 29 0.20 10.34 0.86
CA CYS A 29 0.00 10.26 -0.57
C CYS A 29 0.75 11.42 -1.24
N SER A 30 2.03 11.22 -1.51
CA SER A 30 2.88 12.15 -2.25
C SER A 30 2.95 11.78 -3.74
N ALA A 31 1.86 11.21 -4.28
CA ALA A 31 1.82 10.86 -5.69
C ALA A 31 1.72 12.13 -6.54
N SER A 32 2.61 12.25 -7.52
CA SER A 32 2.66 13.36 -8.46
C SER A 32 3.08 12.82 -9.83
N GLY A 33 2.29 13.09 -10.87
CA GLY A 33 2.54 12.55 -12.20
C GLY A 33 1.83 11.22 -12.43
N CYS A 34 2.29 10.49 -13.46
CA CYS A 34 1.57 9.35 -14.02
C CYS A 34 2.24 8.01 -13.69
N TYR A 35 1.45 7.06 -13.21
CA TYR A 35 1.88 5.75 -12.74
C TYR A 35 1.25 4.65 -13.58
N ASN A 36 2.04 3.66 -13.99
CA ASN A 36 1.56 2.52 -14.75
C ASN A 36 0.96 1.42 -13.86
N ASP A 37 1.42 1.34 -12.62
CA ASP A 37 1.00 0.34 -11.64
C ASP A 37 0.05 1.01 -10.65
N TYR A 38 -1.24 0.76 -10.84
CA TYR A 38 -2.30 1.39 -10.09
C TYR A 38 -3.51 0.46 -9.95
N ILE A 39 -4.40 0.78 -9.03
CA ILE A 39 -5.68 0.10 -8.84
C ILE A 39 -6.77 1.01 -9.42
N SER A 40 -7.48 0.55 -10.46
CA SER A 40 -8.65 1.23 -11.04
C SER A 40 -9.90 0.91 -10.24
N ASP A 41 -10.79 1.89 -10.08
CA ASP A 41 -12.15 1.66 -9.58
C ASP A 41 -13.17 1.32 -10.69
N GLY A 42 -12.74 1.35 -11.95
CA GLY A 42 -13.56 1.08 -13.13
C GLY A 42 -14.46 2.25 -13.56
N GLN A 43 -14.48 3.35 -12.82
CA GLN A 43 -15.25 4.56 -13.14
C GLN A 43 -14.36 5.72 -13.61
N GLY A 44 -13.09 5.43 -13.90
CA GLY A 44 -12.08 6.41 -14.33
C GLY A 44 -11.23 6.97 -13.19
N ASN A 45 -11.46 6.54 -11.94
CA ASN A 45 -10.60 6.89 -10.81
C ASN A 45 -9.59 5.77 -10.55
N CYS A 46 -8.47 6.15 -9.97
CA CYS A 46 -7.42 5.23 -9.64
C CYS A 46 -6.69 5.58 -8.35
N VAL A 47 -6.10 4.58 -7.71
CA VAL A 47 -5.25 4.74 -6.54
C VAL A 47 -3.90 4.05 -6.74
N VAL A 48 -2.84 4.68 -6.25
CA VAL A 48 -1.47 4.15 -6.30
C VAL A 48 -0.98 4.07 -4.86
N PRO A 49 -0.58 2.90 -4.33
CA PRO A 49 -0.05 2.81 -2.98
C PRO A 49 1.09 3.82 -2.76
N PRO A 50 1.06 4.62 -1.69
CA PRO A 50 0.19 4.50 -0.52
C PRO A 50 -1.11 5.33 -0.54
N CYS A 51 -1.46 5.96 -1.65
CA CYS A 51 -2.66 6.77 -1.78
C CYS A 51 -3.93 5.93 -1.60
N ALA A 52 -4.93 6.55 -0.96
CA ALA A 52 -6.24 5.99 -0.68
C ALA A 52 -7.27 7.13 -0.78
N PRO A 53 -8.58 6.82 -0.91
CA PRO A 53 -9.63 7.82 -0.88
C PRO A 53 -9.48 8.75 0.34
N PRO A 54 -9.61 10.08 0.19
CA PRO A 54 -10.12 10.80 -0.98
C PRO A 54 -9.06 11.20 -2.03
N ASN A 55 -7.79 10.82 -1.86
CA ASN A 55 -6.72 11.15 -2.81
C ASN A 55 -6.76 10.16 -3.99
N LEU A 56 -7.68 10.40 -4.92
CA LEU A 56 -7.85 9.61 -6.13
C LEU A 56 -7.13 10.31 -7.28
N GLY A 57 -6.36 9.55 -8.06
CA GLY A 57 -5.90 9.97 -9.37
C GLY A 57 -6.96 9.71 -10.44
N THR A 58 -6.68 10.15 -11.66
CA THR A 58 -7.53 9.89 -12.84
C THR A 58 -6.84 8.94 -13.80
N GLU A 59 -7.61 8.01 -14.36
CA GLU A 59 -7.13 7.15 -15.44
C GLU A 59 -7.05 7.95 -16.74
N VAL A 60 -5.85 8.08 -17.28
CA VAL A 60 -5.61 8.72 -18.57
C VAL A 60 -4.89 7.76 -19.51
N LYS A 61 -5.16 7.92 -20.80
CA LYS A 61 -4.50 7.14 -21.84
C LYS A 61 -3.33 7.94 -22.40
N ASN A 62 -2.11 7.42 -22.26
CA ASN A 62 -0.93 8.07 -22.79
C ASN A 62 -0.87 8.00 -24.34
N ALA A 63 0.08 8.70 -24.95
CA ALA A 63 0.23 8.76 -26.41
C ALA A 63 0.46 7.38 -27.08
N ASN A 64 0.93 6.38 -26.32
CA ASN A 64 1.13 5.01 -26.79
C ASN A 64 -0.12 4.13 -26.60
N GLY A 65 -1.24 4.70 -26.14
CA GLY A 65 -2.48 3.96 -25.93
C GLY A 65 -2.52 3.16 -24.62
N ARG A 66 -1.55 3.32 -23.72
CA ARG A 66 -1.53 2.63 -22.42
C ARG A 66 -2.20 3.49 -21.35
N TRP A 67 -3.04 2.86 -20.53
CA TRP A 67 -3.68 3.51 -19.38
C TRP A 67 -2.69 3.71 -18.24
N GLN A 68 -2.79 4.86 -17.60
CA GLN A 68 -1.95 5.29 -16.49
C GLN A 68 -2.82 6.06 -15.48
N CYS A 69 -2.49 5.94 -14.20
CA CYS A 69 -3.10 6.74 -13.15
C CYS A 69 -2.30 8.01 -12.94
N CYS A 70 -2.90 9.18 -13.15
CA CYS A 70 -2.23 10.46 -12.94
C CYS A 70 -2.86 11.25 -11.80
N TYR A 71 -1.99 11.86 -10.99
CA TYR A 71 -2.32 12.82 -9.95
C TYR A 71 -1.86 14.21 -10.37
#